data_AF-A0A143ZQY5-F1
#
_entry.id   AF-A0A143ZQY5-F1
#
_cell.length_a   1.000
_cell.length_b   1.000
_cell.length_c   1.000
_cell.angle_alpha   90.00
_cell.angle_beta   90.00
_cell.angle_gamma   90.00
#
_symmetry.space_group_name_H-M   'P 1'
#
loop_
_entity.id
_entity.type
_entity.pdbx_description
1 polymer ?
#
loop_
_entity_poly.entity_id
_entity_poly.type
_entity_poly.pdbx_seq_one_letter_code
_entity_poly.pdbx_strand_id
1 'polypeptide(L)'
;MKQNDFEISIRFQGKQYSFVFGSQAYIFHTGILNGFFERYGIDKLLQYTDFVHQCYLKDDNRTPLGALADYISENWESVRDKPAREVLEDFYF
;
A
#
# COMPACT_ATOMS: atom_id res chain seq x y z
N MET A 1 -7.45 -11.91 -22.50
CA MET A 1 -6.38 -12.62 -21.77
C MET A 1 -7.03 -13.60 -20.81
N LYS A 2 -6.68 -14.90 -20.84
CA LYS A 2 -6.97 -15.76 -19.70
C LYS A 2 -6.15 -15.21 -18.54
N GLN A 3 -6.81 -14.72 -17.51
CA GLN A 3 -6.14 -14.29 -16.29
C GLN A 3 -5.46 -15.54 -15.74
N ASN A 4 -4.13 -15.59 -15.81
CA ASN A 4 -3.38 -16.64 -15.11
C ASN A 4 -3.78 -16.53 -13.63
N ASP A 5 -4.10 -17.65 -12.99
CA ASP A 5 -4.41 -17.70 -11.56
C ASP A 5 -3.10 -17.44 -10.79
N PHE A 6 -2.79 -16.15 -10.60
CA PHE A 6 -1.58 -15.68 -9.96
C PHE A 6 -1.95 -15.09 -8.60
N GLU A 7 -1.34 -15.65 -7.56
CA GLU A 7 -1.51 -15.23 -6.18
C GLU A 7 -0.14 -15.18 -5.49
N ILE A 8 0.04 -14.19 -4.62
CA ILE A 8 1.16 -14.09 -3.70
C ILE A 8 0.62 -14.23 -2.29
N SER A 9 1.06 -15.27 -1.58
CA SER A 9 0.71 -15.52 -0.19
C SER A 9 1.85 -15.10 0.74
N ILE A 10 1.54 -14.24 1.71
CA ILE A 10 2.44 -13.84 2.81
C ILE A 10 1.95 -14.46 4.12
N ARG A 11 2.87 -15.00 4.92
CA ARG A 11 2.59 -15.40 6.30
C ARG A 11 3.07 -14.34 7.27
N PHE A 12 2.18 -13.82 8.10
CA PHE A 12 2.47 -12.78 9.09
C PHE A 12 1.65 -13.03 10.37
N GLN A 13 2.32 -13.02 11.53
CA GLN A 13 1.71 -13.31 12.84
C GLN A 13 0.86 -14.59 12.87
N GLY A 14 1.35 -15.68 12.25
CA GLY A 14 0.66 -16.96 12.20
C GLY A 14 -0.57 -17.00 11.29
N LYS A 15 -0.93 -15.89 10.63
CA LYS A 15 -2.00 -15.81 9.63
C LYS A 15 -1.40 -15.75 8.22
N GLN A 16 -2.19 -16.15 7.24
CA GLN A 16 -1.86 -16.05 5.82
C GLN A 16 -2.70 -14.95 5.17
N TYR A 17 -2.06 -14.13 4.33
CA TYR A 17 -2.67 -13.06 3.56
C TYR A 17 -2.32 -13.26 2.10
N SER A 18 -3.30 -13.10 1.22
CA SER A 18 -3.16 -13.29 -0.22
C SER A 18 -3.29 -11.98 -0.97
N PHE A 19 -2.45 -11.79 -1.98
CA PHE A 19 -2.44 -10.62 -2.85
C PHE A 19 -2.37 -11.04 -4.31
N VAL A 20 -2.94 -10.22 -5.20
CA VAL A 20 -2.93 -10.46 -6.65
C VAL A 20 -1.79 -9.74 -7.36
N PHE A 21 -1.11 -8.80 -6.68
CA PHE A 21 0.05 -8.08 -7.20
C PHE A 21 1.26 -8.15 -6.28
N GLY A 22 2.46 -8.24 -6.85
CA GLY A 22 3.73 -8.16 -6.11
C GLY A 22 3.94 -6.83 -5.39
N SER A 23 3.40 -5.75 -5.96
CA SER A 23 3.37 -4.42 -5.34
C SER A 23 2.59 -4.42 -4.03
N GLN A 24 1.43 -5.08 -3.93
CA GLN A 24 0.67 -5.17 -2.69
C GLN A 24 1.45 -5.91 -1.60
N ALA A 25 2.04 -7.05 -1.94
CA ALA A 25 2.91 -7.80 -1.05
C ALA A 25 4.09 -6.96 -0.53
N TYR A 26 4.71 -6.17 -1.40
CA TYR A 26 5.76 -5.22 -1.05
C TYR A 26 5.25 -4.11 -0.11
N ILE A 27 4.14 -3.44 -0.45
CA ILE A 27 3.55 -2.36 0.35
C ILE A 27 3.15 -2.86 1.74
N PHE A 28 2.55 -4.05 1.82
CA PHE A 28 2.19 -4.68 3.10
C PHE A 28 3.41 -4.84 3.99
N HIS A 29 4.53 -5.33 3.43
CA HIS A 29 5.79 -5.45 4.16
C HIS A 29 6.35 -4.09 4.55
N THR A 30 6.32 -3.09 3.67
CA THR A 30 6.74 -1.72 3.97
C THR A 30 5.92 -1.14 5.12
N GLY A 31 4.59 -1.33 5.13
CA GLY A 31 3.69 -0.94 6.22
C GLY A 31 4.05 -1.56 7.59
N ILE A 32 4.66 -2.74 7.59
CA ILE A 32 5.21 -3.33 8.81
C ILE A 32 6.50 -2.61 9.21
N LEU A 33 7.43 -2.42 8.25
CA LEU A 33 8.73 -1.82 8.50
C LEU A 33 8.67 -0.36 8.96
N ASN A 34 7.70 0.41 8.48
CA ASN A 34 7.50 1.81 8.87
C ASN A 34 6.55 1.98 10.07
N GLY A 35 6.28 0.90 10.82
CA GLY A 35 5.55 0.94 12.09
C GLY A 35 4.03 1.15 11.95
N PHE A 36 3.49 1.17 10.74
CA PHE A 36 2.06 1.39 10.50
C PHE A 36 1.20 0.30 11.17
N PHE A 37 1.64 -0.96 11.06
CA PHE A 37 0.98 -2.09 11.72
C PHE A 37 0.91 -1.91 13.24
N GLU A 38 2.01 -1.52 13.88
CA GLU A 38 2.07 -1.34 15.33
C GLU A 38 1.14 -0.23 15.81
N ARG A 39 0.99 0.82 14.99
CA ARG A 39 0.15 1.97 15.30
C ARG A 39 -1.35 1.74 15.06
N TYR A 40 -1.71 1.04 13.99
CA TYR A 40 -3.11 0.98 13.52
C TYR A 40 -3.71 -0.44 13.42
N GLY A 41 -2.89 -1.48 13.55
CA GLY A 41 -3.31 -2.87 13.47
C GLY A 41 -3.54 -3.38 12.04
N ILE A 42 -3.89 -4.66 11.94
CA ILE A 42 -3.92 -5.39 10.67
C ILE A 42 -4.98 -4.88 9.69
N ASP A 43 -6.17 -4.53 10.16
CA ASP A 43 -7.26 -4.10 9.28
C ASP A 43 -6.90 -2.79 8.57
N LYS A 44 -6.26 -1.88 9.30
CA LYS A 44 -5.74 -0.64 8.74
C LYS A 44 -4.53 -0.87 7.86
N LEU A 45 -3.63 -1.81 8.19
CA LEU A 45 -2.52 -2.17 7.31
C LEU A 45 -3.02 -2.68 5.94
N LEU A 46 -4.10 -3.48 5.92
CA LEU A 46 -4.71 -3.94 4.68
C LEU A 46 -5.36 -2.79 3.89
N GLN A 47 -6.04 -1.86 4.56
CA GLN A 47 -6.58 -0.64 3.93
C GLN A 47 -5.48 0.23 3.34
N TYR A 48 -4.42 0.48 4.11
CA TYR A 48 -3.23 1.19 3.66
C TYR A 48 -2.58 0.51 2.45
N THR A 49 -2.46 -0.83 2.49
CA THR A 49 -1.88 -1.62 1.39
C THR A 49 -2.64 -1.41 0.09
N ASP A 50 -3.97 -1.49 0.15
CA ASP A 50 -4.81 -1.26 -1.02
C ASP A 50 -4.77 0.21 -1.47
N PHE A 51 -4.81 1.16 -0.54
CA PHE A 51 -4.80 2.58 -0.86
C PHE A 51 -3.50 3.02 -1.56
N VAL A 52 -2.34 2.68 -1.01
CA VAL A 52 -1.03 2.95 -1.64
C VAL A 52 -0.96 2.28 -3.01
N HIS A 53 -1.46 1.05 -3.13
CA HIS A 53 -1.46 0.33 -4.39
C HIS A 53 -2.35 1.01 -5.45
N GLN A 54 -3.50 1.55 -5.05
CA GLN A 54 -4.36 2.33 -5.94
C GLN A 54 -3.69 3.64 -6.39
N CYS A 55 -2.99 4.34 -5.49
CA CYS A 55 -2.18 5.51 -5.85
C CYS A 55 -1.10 5.12 -6.87
N TYR A 56 -0.35 4.05 -6.59
CA TYR A 56 0.69 3.54 -7.48
C TYR A 56 0.18 3.19 -8.89
N LEU A 57 -1.00 2.57 -9.02
CA LEU A 57 -1.57 2.22 -10.32
C LEU A 57 -2.15 3.43 -11.08
N LYS A 58 -2.54 4.50 -10.38
CA LYS A 58 -3.15 5.69 -10.98
C LYS A 58 -2.14 6.77 -11.33
N ASP A 59 -0.90 6.62 -10.89
CA ASP A 59 0.15 7.57 -11.17
C ASP A 59 0.65 7.42 -12.60
N ASP A 60 0.78 8.55 -13.30
CA ASP A 60 1.30 8.60 -14.66
C ASP A 60 2.84 8.69 -14.66
N ASN A 61 3.45 8.93 -13.51
CA ASN A 61 4.89 9.01 -13.32
C ASN A 61 5.53 7.65 -13.02
N ARG A 62 6.87 7.61 -12.98
CA ARG A 62 7.61 6.47 -12.42
C ARG A 62 7.64 6.58 -10.91
N THR A 63 6.55 6.21 -10.25
CA THR A 63 6.42 6.34 -8.79
C THR A 63 7.48 5.51 -8.05
N PRO A 64 8.29 6.13 -7.17
CA PRO A 64 9.12 5.38 -6.24
C PRO A 64 8.23 4.76 -5.16
N LEU A 65 7.76 3.53 -5.38
CA LEU A 65 6.73 2.88 -4.55
C LEU A 65 7.05 2.87 -3.05
N GLY A 66 8.31 2.63 -2.68
CA GLY A 66 8.73 2.69 -1.28
C GLY A 66 8.51 4.08 -0.66
N ALA A 67 8.91 5.14 -1.35
CA ALA A 67 8.74 6.51 -0.86
C ALA A 67 7.26 6.93 -0.81
N LEU A 68 6.44 6.51 -1.77
CA LEU A 68 4.99 6.74 -1.71
C LEU A 68 4.36 6.05 -0.50
N ALA A 69 4.76 4.80 -0.23
CA ALA A 69 4.31 4.05 0.93
C ALA A 69 4.69 4.78 2.24
N ASP A 70 5.96 5.18 2.37
CA ASP A 70 6.43 5.92 3.54
C ASP A 70 5.69 7.25 3.74
N TYR A 71 5.50 8.03 2.68
CA TYR A 71 4.72 9.27 2.72
C TYR A 71 3.28 9.05 3.22
N ILE A 72 2.58 8.06 2.66
CA ILE A 72 1.19 7.77 3.06
C ILE A 72 1.14 7.26 4.51
N SER A 73 2.14 6.50 4.95
CA SER A 73 2.22 5.99 6.33
C SER A 73 2.36 7.14 7.33
N GLU A 74 3.29 8.06 7.06
CA GLU A 74 3.55 9.24 7.88
C GLU A 74 2.36 10.19 7.95
N ASN A 75 1.60 10.32 6.85
CA ASN A 75 0.49 11.26 6.69
C ASN A 75 -0.90 10.61 6.75
N TRP A 76 -1.00 9.37 7.23
CA TRP A 76 -2.22 8.55 7.10
C TRP A 76 -3.53 9.25 7.46
N GLU A 77 -3.56 9.93 8.60
CA GLU A 77 -4.78 10.60 9.09
C GLU A 77 -5.23 11.75 8.19
N SER A 78 -4.31 12.41 7.46
CA SER A 78 -4.64 13.51 6.56
C SER A 78 -4.92 13.07 5.12
N VAL A 79 -4.41 11.90 4.69
CA VAL A 79 -4.50 11.46 3.29
C VAL A 79 -5.50 10.33 3.04
N ARG A 80 -5.88 9.54 4.06
CA ARG A 80 -6.68 8.32 3.86
C ARG A 80 -8.07 8.53 3.25
N ASP A 81 -8.63 9.72 3.40
CA ASP A 81 -9.95 10.09 2.91
C ASP A 81 -9.86 10.92 1.61
N LYS A 82 -8.65 11.21 1.12
CA LYS A 82 -8.43 11.96 -0.11
C LYS A 82 -8.51 11.05 -1.34
N PRO A 83 -8.94 11.58 -2.50
CA PRO A 83 -8.76 10.91 -3.78
C PRO A 83 -7.27 10.63 -4.06
N ALA A 84 -6.97 9.48 -4.65
CA ALA A 84 -5.61 9.07 -4.98
C ALA A 84 -4.81 10.12 -5.79
N ARG A 85 -5.47 10.86 -6.70
CA ARG A 85 -4.82 11.91 -7.49
C ARG A 85 -4.38 13.10 -6.63
N GLU A 86 -5.18 13.52 -5.66
CA GLU A 86 -4.80 14.58 -4.72
C GLU A 86 -3.63 14.15 -3.84
N VAL A 87 -3.62 12.88 -3.37
CA VAL A 87 -2.49 12.33 -2.61
C VAL A 87 -1.20 12.29 -3.43
N LEU A 88 -1.30 11.95 -4.72
CA LEU A 88 -0.14 11.96 -5.62
C LEU A 88 0.36 13.39 -5.88
N GLU A 89 -0.54 14.37 -6.02
CA GLU A 89 -0.16 15.78 -6.11
C GLU A 89 0.60 16.22 -4.85
N ASP A 90 0.06 15.94 -3.66
CA ASP A 90 0.73 16.26 -2.38
C ASP A 90 2.07 15.50 -2.18
N PHE A 91 2.23 14.33 -2.81
CA PHE A 91 3.46 13.55 -2.72
C PHE A 91 4.59 14.15 -3.57
N TYR A 92 4.25 14.80 -4.68
CA TYR A 92 5.24 15.33 -5.63
C TYR A 92 5.58 16.82 -5.42
N PHE A 93 4.75 17.58 -4.70
CA PHE A 93 4.86 19.04 -4.55
C PHE A 93 4.84 19.48 -3.09
#